data_AF-A0A9X4ECW3-F1
#
_entry.id   AF-A0A9X4ECW3-F1
#
_cell.length_a   1.000
_cell.length_b   1.000
_cell.length_c   1.000
_cell.angle_alpha   90.00
_cell.angle_beta   90.00
_cell.angle_gamma   90.00
#
_symmetry.space_group_name_H-M   'P 1'
#
loop_
_entity.id
_entity.type
_entity.pdbx_description
1 polymer ?
#
loop_
_entity_poly.entity_id
_entity_poly.type
_entity_poly.pdbx_seq_one_letter_code
_entity_poly.pdbx_strand_id
1 'polypeptide(L)'
;MTIISRVFLAIIALISLSGAAFAQGVTSFNGRTGAVAPQTGDYGISQISGVPSQSQASGWLDSAFCGTVGYVLARTTGSWVCSRNIPLNVVWFGADAGGVADSTTAIQTAMNAASTIGACVYVPNGTYLVSSITWPGLSSTTYPYFARPCLYGDGPGSRILQLSSFKSNNALVIGNGTLNDNGDGYVHDIAIESQVKKDSGAYIYAKGAARLKLQNIYIWKTVMLGIASSWMVSIFMPCQT
;
A
#
# COMPACT_ATOMS: atom_id res chain seq x y z
N MET A 1 5.76 -85.40 -36.39
CA MET A 1 4.57 -84.52 -36.31
C MET A 1 4.04 -84.70 -34.89
N THR A 2 4.39 -83.90 -33.89
CA THR A 2 3.57 -82.78 -33.36
C THR A 2 4.30 -82.18 -32.13
N ILE A 3 5.47 -81.55 -32.31
CA ILE A 3 6.20 -80.90 -31.19
C ILE A 3 6.46 -79.40 -31.46
N ILE A 4 6.47 -78.99 -32.72
CA ILE A 4 6.73 -77.58 -33.12
C ILE A 4 5.52 -76.65 -32.85
N SER A 5 4.31 -77.19 -32.70
CA SER A 5 3.07 -76.40 -32.54
C SER A 5 2.80 -75.87 -31.14
N ARG A 6 3.42 -76.41 -30.08
CA ARG A 6 3.17 -75.95 -28.70
C ARG A 6 4.13 -74.86 -28.23
N VAL A 7 5.32 -74.79 -28.83
CA VAL A 7 6.32 -73.75 -28.52
C VAL A 7 5.93 -72.40 -29.13
N PHE A 8 5.30 -72.41 -30.32
CA PHE A 8 4.88 -71.18 -31.00
C PHE A 8 3.69 -70.48 -30.32
N LEU A 9 2.80 -71.25 -29.67
CA LEU A 9 1.66 -70.70 -28.93
C LEU A 9 2.07 -70.07 -27.57
N ALA A 10 3.15 -70.55 -26.95
CA ALA A 10 3.67 -70.01 -25.70
C ALA A 10 4.42 -68.68 -25.90
N ILE A 11 5.04 -68.47 -27.07
CA ILE A 11 5.78 -67.23 -27.37
C ILE A 11 4.83 -66.08 -27.73
N ILE A 12 3.70 -66.35 -28.41
CA ILE A 12 2.68 -65.33 -28.71
C ILE A 12 1.94 -64.87 -27.44
N ALA A 13 1.80 -65.72 -26.43
CA ALA A 13 1.21 -65.35 -25.14
C ALA A 13 2.14 -64.52 -24.23
N LEU A 14 3.46 -64.51 -24.50
CA LEU A 14 4.44 -63.74 -23.71
C LEU A 14 4.57 -62.28 -24.20
N ILE A 15 4.14 -61.99 -25.43
CA ILE A 15 4.27 -60.65 -26.05
C ILE A 15 3.08 -59.73 -25.72
N SER A 16 1.95 -60.26 -25.23
CA SER A 16 0.80 -59.45 -24.79
C SER A 16 0.90 -58.93 -23.35
N LEU A 17 2.00 -59.23 -22.62
CA LEU A 17 2.18 -58.87 -21.21
C LEU A 17 3.21 -57.74 -20.97
N SER A 18 3.43 -56.86 -21.94
CA SER A 18 4.23 -55.64 -21.74
C SER A 18 3.43 -54.34 -21.82
N GLY A 19 2.09 -54.44 -21.83
CA GLY A 19 1.19 -53.30 -21.65
C GLY A 19 0.99 -52.88 -20.19
N ALA A 20 1.75 -53.45 -19.25
CA ALA A 20 1.79 -52.96 -17.88
C ALA A 20 2.58 -51.65 -17.85
N ALA A 21 1.88 -50.56 -18.17
CA ALA A 21 2.33 -49.23 -17.82
C ALA A 21 2.77 -49.28 -16.36
N PHE A 22 4.05 -49.00 -16.12
CA PHE A 22 4.59 -48.76 -14.79
C PHE A 22 3.87 -47.53 -14.22
N ALA A 23 2.68 -47.75 -13.64
CA ALA A 23 2.02 -46.76 -12.82
C ALA A 23 2.77 -46.72 -11.48
N GLN A 24 3.97 -46.14 -11.52
CA GLN A 24 4.74 -45.71 -10.33
C GLN A 24 4.06 -44.49 -9.67
N GLY A 25 2.73 -44.49 -9.66
CA GLY A 25 1.87 -43.47 -9.08
C GLY A 25 1.08 -44.05 -7.94
N VAL A 26 0.42 -43.17 -7.19
CA VAL A 26 -0.48 -43.55 -6.11
C VAL A 26 -1.57 -44.48 -6.67
N THR A 27 -1.65 -45.71 -6.13
CA THR A 27 -2.65 -46.70 -6.55
C THR A 27 -4.02 -46.45 -5.91
N SER A 28 -4.09 -45.53 -4.96
CA SER A 28 -5.33 -44.94 -4.45
C SER A 28 -5.11 -43.56 -3.84
N PHE A 29 -6.08 -42.66 -4.03
CA PHE A 29 -6.11 -41.32 -3.41
C PHE A 29 -7.54 -40.77 -3.39
N ASN A 30 -7.97 -40.18 -2.25
CA ASN A 30 -9.31 -39.62 -2.06
C ASN A 30 -10.46 -40.53 -2.53
N GLY A 31 -10.41 -41.83 -2.20
CA GLY A 31 -11.44 -42.80 -2.56
C GLY A 31 -11.40 -43.32 -4.01
N ARG A 32 -10.49 -42.80 -4.84
CA ARG A 32 -10.22 -43.31 -6.20
C ARG A 32 -9.17 -44.43 -6.13
N THR A 33 -9.29 -45.45 -6.98
CA THR A 33 -8.37 -46.59 -7.08
C THR A 33 -7.86 -46.77 -8.52
N GLY A 34 -6.67 -47.36 -8.68
CA GLY A 34 -6.01 -47.54 -9.98
C GLY A 34 -4.99 -46.45 -10.27
N ALA A 35 -4.75 -46.16 -11.55
CA ALA A 35 -3.86 -45.06 -11.95
C ALA A 35 -4.53 -43.71 -11.62
N VAL A 36 -4.13 -43.11 -10.49
CA VAL A 36 -4.70 -41.84 -10.06
C VAL A 36 -3.98 -40.67 -10.75
N ALA A 37 -4.70 -39.94 -11.61
CA ALA A 37 -4.25 -38.66 -12.16
C ALA A 37 -4.71 -37.50 -11.25
N PRO A 38 -3.92 -36.41 -11.13
CA PRO A 38 -4.33 -35.22 -10.40
C PRO A 38 -5.62 -34.61 -10.98
N GLN A 39 -6.56 -34.27 -10.11
CA GLN A 39 -7.82 -33.61 -10.43
C GLN A 39 -7.98 -32.31 -9.64
N THR A 40 -8.70 -31.34 -10.19
CA THR A 40 -9.05 -30.11 -9.49
C THR A 40 -9.82 -30.46 -8.19
N GLY A 41 -9.32 -29.98 -7.06
CA GLY A 41 -9.92 -30.26 -5.74
C GLY A 41 -9.27 -31.42 -4.96
N ASP A 42 -8.28 -32.11 -5.52
CA ASP A 42 -7.54 -33.17 -4.83
C ASP A 42 -6.77 -32.69 -3.59
N TYR A 43 -6.40 -31.40 -3.59
CA TYR A 43 -5.69 -30.75 -2.50
C TYR A 43 -6.47 -29.51 -2.07
N GLY A 44 -6.90 -29.50 -0.81
CA GLY A 44 -7.33 -28.28 -0.14
C GLY A 44 -6.12 -27.48 0.32
N ILE A 45 -6.26 -26.15 0.41
CA ILE A 45 -5.21 -25.26 0.96
C ILE A 45 -4.78 -25.72 2.37
N SER A 46 -5.70 -26.32 3.13
CA SER A 46 -5.43 -26.88 4.47
C SER A 46 -4.47 -28.07 4.50
N GLN A 47 -4.23 -28.74 3.36
CA GLN A 47 -3.34 -29.91 3.26
C GLN A 47 -1.90 -29.53 2.88
N ILE A 48 -1.65 -28.26 2.53
CA ILE A 48 -0.31 -27.77 2.21
C ILE A 48 0.36 -27.27 3.50
N SER A 49 1.16 -28.15 4.12
CA SER A 49 1.99 -27.77 5.28
C SER A 49 2.99 -26.67 4.87
N GLY A 50 3.01 -25.56 5.61
CA GLY A 50 3.94 -24.45 5.38
C GLY A 50 3.46 -23.35 4.43
N VAL A 51 2.26 -23.45 3.85
CA VAL A 51 1.63 -22.30 3.17
C VAL A 51 0.81 -21.54 4.22
N PRO A 52 1.15 -20.28 4.53
CA PRO A 52 0.34 -19.48 5.43
C PRO A 52 -1.07 -19.37 4.84
N SER A 53 -2.08 -19.76 5.63
CA SER A 53 -3.47 -19.58 5.26
C SER A 53 -3.70 -18.11 4.91
N GLN A 54 -4.10 -17.85 3.68
CA GLN A 54 -4.25 -16.52 3.11
C GLN A 54 -5.49 -15.81 3.69
N SER A 55 -5.47 -15.52 4.99
CA SER A 55 -6.53 -14.75 5.63
C SER A 55 -6.12 -14.03 6.91
N GLN A 56 -5.01 -14.40 7.55
CA GLN A 56 -4.41 -13.58 8.60
C GLN A 56 -2.90 -13.70 8.48
N ALA A 57 -2.20 -12.56 8.39
CA ALA A 57 -0.78 -12.52 8.68
C ALA A 57 -0.62 -13.08 10.10
N SER A 58 -0.34 -14.37 10.18
CA SER A 58 -0.23 -15.08 11.45
C SER A 58 0.86 -14.42 12.27
N GLY A 59 0.66 -14.24 13.57
CA GLY A 59 1.54 -13.47 14.46
C GLY A 59 3.02 -13.86 14.48
N TRP A 60 3.43 -14.91 13.77
CA TRP A 60 4.83 -15.17 13.44
C TRP A 60 5.40 -14.17 12.41
N LEU A 61 4.64 -13.71 11.42
CA LEU A 61 5.07 -12.65 10.49
C LEU A 61 5.27 -11.34 11.25
N ASP A 62 4.35 -11.02 12.15
CA ASP A 62 4.47 -9.84 13.01
C ASP A 62 5.64 -9.97 14.01
N SER A 63 5.79 -11.11 14.70
CA SER A 63 6.91 -11.30 15.65
C SER A 63 8.28 -11.50 15.01
N ALA A 64 8.37 -12.20 13.88
CA ALA A 64 9.65 -12.55 13.24
C ALA A 64 10.25 -11.37 12.47
N PHE A 65 9.44 -10.42 12.02
CA PHE A 65 9.92 -9.27 11.27
C PHE A 65 9.82 -7.97 12.08
N CYS A 66 8.78 -7.80 12.90
CA CYS A 66 8.42 -6.51 13.50
C CYS A 66 7.83 -6.69 14.92
N GLY A 67 8.59 -7.25 15.86
CA GLY A 67 8.14 -7.52 17.26
C GLY A 67 7.82 -6.28 18.12
N THR A 68 7.52 -5.13 17.52
CA THR A 68 7.11 -3.92 18.26
C THR A 68 6.03 -3.17 17.49
N VAL A 69 5.05 -2.65 18.22
CA VAL A 69 4.08 -1.67 17.67
C VAL A 69 4.84 -0.54 16.98
N GLY A 70 4.43 -0.19 15.76
CA GLY A 70 4.93 0.98 15.03
C GLY A 70 5.88 0.73 13.87
N TYR A 71 6.06 -0.51 13.42
CA TYR A 71 6.79 -0.80 12.17
C TYR A 71 5.83 -1.04 11.01
N VAL A 72 6.27 -0.64 9.81
CA VAL A 72 5.56 -0.87 8.55
C VAL A 72 6.18 -2.10 7.88
N LEU A 73 5.35 -3.08 7.53
CA LEU A 73 5.73 -4.20 6.70
C LEU A 73 5.52 -3.82 5.23
N ALA A 74 6.58 -3.34 4.58
CA ALA A 74 6.55 -3.07 3.15
C ALA A 74 7.35 -4.13 2.40
N ARG A 75 6.79 -4.64 1.30
CA ARG A 75 7.52 -5.48 0.35
C ARG A 75 8.16 -4.58 -0.69
N THR A 76 9.39 -4.16 -0.44
CA THR A 76 10.19 -3.44 -1.43
C THR A 76 11.05 -4.46 -2.18
N THR A 77 10.89 -4.53 -3.50
CA THR A 77 11.73 -5.36 -4.40
C THR A 77 11.90 -6.84 -4.01
N GLY A 78 10.85 -7.46 -3.46
CA GLY A 78 10.85 -8.89 -3.13
C GLY A 78 11.29 -9.26 -1.71
N SER A 79 11.79 -8.30 -0.91
CA SER A 79 12.14 -8.49 0.49
C SER A 79 11.17 -7.74 1.41
N TRP A 80 10.91 -8.32 2.59
CA TRP A 80 10.16 -7.64 3.65
C TRP A 80 11.12 -6.73 4.41
N VAL A 81 10.81 -5.44 4.49
CA VAL A 81 11.57 -4.49 5.30
C VAL A 81 10.72 -4.01 6.46
N CYS A 82 11.26 -4.12 7.67
CA CYS A 82 10.71 -3.52 8.87
C CYS A 82 11.53 -2.26 9.19
N SER A 83 10.91 -1.09 9.06
CA SER A 83 11.55 0.15 9.47
C SER A 83 10.53 1.13 10.05
N ARG A 84 10.96 1.85 11.09
CA ARG A 84 10.26 3.03 11.62
C ARG A 84 10.55 4.30 10.84
N ASN A 85 11.59 4.28 10.01
CA ASN A 85 12.07 5.42 9.26
C ASN A 85 11.76 5.33 7.77
N ILE A 86 11.02 4.31 7.31
CA ILE A 86 10.57 4.25 5.92
C ILE A 86 9.27 5.04 5.82
N PRO A 87 9.22 6.06 4.96
CA PRO A 87 7.99 6.79 4.70
C PRO A 87 6.93 5.89 4.08
N LEU A 88 5.68 6.11 4.47
CA LEU A 88 4.52 5.39 3.97
C LEU A 88 4.18 5.85 2.56
N ASN A 89 4.47 5.00 1.57
CA ASN A 89 4.09 5.27 0.19
C ASN A 89 2.58 5.08 0.03
N VAL A 90 1.89 6.11 -0.47
CA VAL A 90 0.42 6.06 -0.65
C VAL A 90 -0.05 4.98 -1.61
N VAL A 91 0.79 4.55 -2.56
CA VAL A 91 0.46 3.46 -3.51
C VAL A 91 0.31 2.12 -2.78
N TRP A 92 0.98 1.92 -1.64
CA TRP A 92 0.80 0.72 -0.80
C TRP A 92 -0.61 0.65 -0.19
N PHE A 93 -1.30 1.78 -0.09
CA PHE A 93 -2.67 1.89 0.41
C PHE A 93 -3.71 1.90 -0.72
N GLY A 94 -3.29 1.64 -1.96
CA GLY A 94 -4.17 1.59 -3.13
C GLY A 94 -4.44 2.95 -3.79
N ALA A 95 -3.60 3.95 -3.57
CA ALA A 95 -3.71 5.22 -4.29
C ALA A 95 -3.41 5.02 -5.79
N ASP A 96 -4.22 5.62 -6.65
CA ASP A 96 -4.08 5.56 -8.11
C ASP A 96 -3.24 6.72 -8.62
N ALA A 97 -2.00 6.42 -9.01
CA ALA A 97 -1.06 7.38 -9.60
C ALA A 97 -1.43 7.82 -11.03
N GLY A 98 -2.38 7.13 -11.68
CA GLY A 98 -2.86 7.46 -13.02
C GLY A 98 -3.91 8.57 -13.06
N GLY A 99 -4.48 8.94 -11.91
CA GLY A 99 -5.46 10.02 -11.81
C GLY A 99 -6.82 9.66 -12.40
N VAL A 100 -7.16 8.37 -12.44
CA VAL A 100 -8.46 7.87 -12.91
C VAL A 100 -9.39 7.65 -11.72
N ALA A 101 -8.91 6.97 -10.68
CA ALA A 101 -9.66 6.69 -9.47
C ALA A 101 -9.39 7.72 -8.35
N ASP A 102 -10.40 7.95 -7.51
CA ASP A 102 -10.27 8.80 -6.34
C ASP A 102 -9.37 8.13 -5.29
N SER A 103 -8.23 8.77 -5.00
CA SER A 103 -7.20 8.32 -4.07
C SER A 103 -7.40 8.86 -2.65
N THR A 104 -8.48 9.60 -2.36
CA THR A 104 -8.73 10.23 -1.07
C THR A 104 -8.63 9.22 0.08
N THR A 105 -9.32 8.09 -0.02
CA THR A 105 -9.35 7.07 1.05
C THR A 105 -7.99 6.41 1.27
N ALA A 106 -7.26 6.12 0.19
CA ALA A 106 -5.93 5.52 0.26
C ALA A 106 -4.93 6.47 0.94
N ILE A 107 -4.90 7.73 0.51
CA ILE A 107 -4.02 8.75 1.07
C ILE A 107 -4.39 9.06 2.53
N GLN A 108 -5.69 9.14 2.85
CA GLN A 108 -6.15 9.34 4.22
C GLN A 108 -5.75 8.19 5.13
N THR A 109 -5.84 6.94 4.66
CA THR A 109 -5.38 5.76 5.41
C THR A 109 -3.87 5.81 5.66
N ALA A 110 -3.09 6.19 4.65
CA ALA A 110 -1.64 6.36 4.78
C ALA A 110 -1.27 7.42 5.83
N MET A 111 -1.94 8.58 5.81
CA MET A 111 -1.74 9.64 6.81
C MET A 111 -2.13 9.20 8.22
N ASN A 112 -3.25 8.50 8.37
CA ASN A 112 -3.68 7.99 9.67
C ASN A 112 -2.65 7.01 10.24
N ALA A 113 -2.17 6.08 9.41
CA ALA A 113 -1.13 5.14 9.79
C ALA A 113 0.19 5.84 10.14
N ALA A 114 0.61 6.84 9.34
CA ALA A 114 1.81 7.63 9.61
C ALA A 114 1.71 8.36 10.95
N SER A 115 0.55 8.94 11.26
CA SER A 115 0.30 9.59 12.55
C SER A 115 0.38 8.63 13.74
N THR A 116 0.00 7.36 13.59
CA THR A 116 0.14 6.35 14.66
C THR A 116 1.58 5.94 14.94
N ILE A 117 2.50 6.16 14.00
CA ILE A 117 3.90 5.71 14.13
C ILE A 117 4.90 6.87 14.13
N GLY A 118 4.43 8.10 13.93
CA GLY A 118 5.28 9.28 13.82
C GLY A 118 6.11 9.33 12.53
N ALA A 119 5.67 8.66 11.46
CA ALA A 119 6.38 8.58 10.18
C ALA A 119 5.94 9.67 9.20
N CYS A 120 6.65 9.73 8.08
CA CYS A 120 6.28 10.53 6.93
C CYS A 120 5.41 9.75 5.95
N VAL A 121 4.57 10.45 5.20
CA VAL A 121 3.85 9.94 4.03
C VAL A 121 4.59 10.41 2.78
N TYR A 122 4.89 9.45 1.91
CA TYR A 122 5.50 9.69 0.61
C TYR A 122 4.47 9.55 -0.49
N VAL A 123 4.39 10.56 -1.35
CA VAL A 123 3.53 10.58 -2.53
C VAL A 123 4.43 10.59 -3.78
N PRO A 124 4.67 9.43 -4.40
CA PRO A 124 5.52 9.36 -5.58
C PRO A 124 4.89 10.11 -6.75
N ASN A 125 5.68 10.45 -7.76
CA ASN A 125 5.21 11.10 -8.98
C ASN A 125 4.02 10.33 -9.58
N GLY A 126 2.92 11.04 -9.80
CA GLY A 126 1.67 10.48 -10.27
C GLY A 126 0.54 11.45 -9.98
N THR A 127 -0.49 11.47 -10.82
CA THR A 127 -1.65 12.31 -10.60
C THR A 127 -2.60 11.59 -9.66
N TYR A 128 -2.82 12.09 -8.45
CA TYR A 128 -3.76 11.47 -7.50
C TYR A 128 -5.00 12.35 -7.38
N LEU A 129 -6.15 11.82 -7.79
CA LEU A 129 -7.42 12.49 -7.57
C LEU A 129 -7.75 12.50 -6.08
N VAL A 130 -8.00 13.67 -5.49
CA VAL A 130 -8.44 13.77 -4.10
C VAL A 130 -9.61 14.74 -3.95
N SER A 131 -10.40 14.58 -2.90
CA SER A 131 -11.61 15.36 -2.58
C SER A 131 -11.57 16.09 -1.24
N SER A 132 -10.67 15.72 -0.33
CA SER A 132 -10.18 16.49 0.83
C SER A 132 -9.36 15.52 1.69
N ILE A 133 -8.14 15.88 2.04
CA ILE A 133 -7.29 15.07 2.91
C ILE A 133 -7.00 15.84 4.20
N THR A 134 -7.17 15.18 5.34
CA THR A 134 -6.96 15.77 6.66
C THR A 134 -5.81 15.09 7.37
N TRP A 135 -4.85 15.86 7.84
CA TRP A 135 -3.85 15.39 8.76
C TRP A 135 -4.44 15.35 10.18
N PRO A 136 -4.62 14.16 10.78
CA PRO A 136 -5.37 14.02 12.03
C PRO A 136 -4.72 14.67 13.27
N GLY A 137 -3.53 15.28 13.15
CA GLY A 137 -2.78 15.71 14.32
C GLY A 137 -1.77 14.67 14.78
N LEU A 138 -0.75 15.09 15.50
CA LEU A 138 -0.08 14.24 16.48
C LEU A 138 -0.48 14.75 17.86
N SER A 139 -1.11 13.89 18.65
CA SER A 139 -1.33 14.17 20.06
C SER A 139 0.03 14.36 20.76
N SER A 140 0.28 15.56 21.26
CA SER A 140 1.52 15.93 21.96
C SER A 140 1.77 15.10 23.23
N THR A 141 0.75 14.42 23.76
CA THR A 141 0.87 13.53 24.93
C THR A 141 1.46 12.16 24.60
N THR A 142 1.52 11.75 23.33
CA THR A 142 1.85 10.36 22.95
C THR A 142 3.21 10.21 22.29
N TYR A 143 3.81 11.28 21.73
CA TYR A 143 5.06 11.15 20.97
C TYR A 143 6.16 12.09 21.45
N PRO A 144 7.42 11.60 21.53
CA PRO A 144 8.56 12.47 21.81
C PRO A 144 8.70 13.48 20.67
N TYR A 145 9.20 14.68 20.98
CA TYR A 145 9.41 15.85 20.09
C TYR A 145 10.19 15.60 18.76
N PHE A 146 10.55 14.36 18.46
CA PHE A 146 11.24 13.91 17.25
C PHE A 146 10.32 13.24 16.22
N ALA A 147 9.09 12.83 16.59
CA ALA A 147 8.09 12.37 15.64
C ALA A 147 7.53 13.58 14.89
N ARG A 148 8.19 13.95 13.79
CA ARG A 148 7.77 15.05 12.92
C ARG A 148 7.04 14.41 11.76
N PRO A 149 5.69 14.35 11.82
CA PRO A 149 4.96 13.72 10.76
C PRO A 149 5.20 14.63 9.54
N CYS A 150 5.52 14.03 8.40
CA CYS A 150 5.79 14.79 7.18
C CYS A 150 4.97 14.26 6.00
N LEU A 151 4.63 15.13 5.07
CA LEU A 151 4.04 14.77 3.79
C LEU A 151 4.97 15.31 2.71
N TYR A 152 5.47 14.43 1.85
CA TYR A 152 6.35 14.85 0.78
C TYR A 152 6.15 14.04 -0.49
N GLY A 153 6.57 14.61 -1.62
CA GLY A 153 6.61 13.91 -2.89
C GLY A 153 7.96 14.07 -3.59
N ASP A 154 7.97 13.82 -4.89
CA ASP A 154 9.18 13.87 -5.73
C ASP A 154 9.55 15.28 -6.20
N GLY A 155 8.90 16.33 -5.68
CA GLY A 155 9.17 17.72 -6.03
C GLY A 155 8.01 18.44 -6.75
N PRO A 156 8.12 19.76 -6.91
CA PRO A 156 7.06 20.64 -7.45
C PRO A 156 6.78 20.43 -8.95
N GLY A 157 7.71 19.80 -9.67
CA GLY A 157 7.52 19.43 -11.08
C GLY A 157 6.73 18.13 -11.28
N SER A 158 6.51 17.38 -10.20
CA SER A 158 5.70 16.17 -10.20
C SER A 158 4.27 16.55 -9.84
N ARG A 159 3.31 16.33 -10.75
CA ARG A 159 1.89 16.64 -10.54
C ARG A 159 1.32 15.64 -9.56
N ILE A 160 1.20 16.01 -8.28
CA ILE A 160 0.96 15.05 -7.20
C ILE A 160 -0.51 15.06 -6.78
N LEU A 161 -1.02 16.12 -6.14
CA LEU A 161 -2.43 16.13 -5.72
C LEU A 161 -3.28 16.89 -6.72
N GLN A 162 -4.17 16.17 -7.39
CA GLN A 162 -5.14 16.74 -8.30
C GLN A 162 -6.53 16.71 -7.67
N LEU A 163 -7.11 17.89 -7.50
CA LEU A 163 -8.43 18.04 -6.90
C LEU A 163 -9.51 17.70 -7.92
N SER A 164 -10.28 16.64 -7.68
CA SER A 164 -11.24 16.07 -8.64
C SER A 164 -12.47 16.96 -8.85
N SER A 165 -12.91 17.68 -7.82
CA SER A 165 -13.97 18.70 -7.89
C SER A 165 -14.09 19.46 -6.56
N PHE A 166 -13.47 20.63 -6.43
CA PHE A 166 -13.64 21.48 -5.25
C PHE A 166 -14.18 22.85 -5.62
N LYS A 167 -15.47 23.06 -5.37
CA LYS A 167 -16.03 24.41 -5.33
C LYS A 167 -15.91 25.05 -3.95
N SER A 168 -15.70 24.27 -2.87
CA SER A 168 -15.79 24.83 -1.51
C SER A 168 -14.97 24.21 -0.37
N ASN A 169 -14.29 23.08 -0.54
CA ASN A 169 -13.51 22.45 0.54
C ASN A 169 -12.00 22.79 0.50
N ASN A 170 -11.30 22.51 1.59
CA ASN A 170 -9.84 22.62 1.67
C ASN A 170 -9.18 21.34 1.11
N ALA A 171 -8.11 21.47 0.33
CA ALA A 171 -7.48 20.28 -0.27
C ALA A 171 -6.68 19.47 0.77
N LEU A 172 -5.76 20.13 1.46
CA LEU A 172 -5.00 19.58 2.57
C LEU A 172 -5.31 20.36 3.84
N VAL A 173 -5.95 19.73 4.80
CA VAL A 173 -6.19 20.28 6.14
C VAL A 173 -5.12 19.77 7.08
N ILE A 174 -4.38 20.67 7.73
CA ILE A 174 -3.32 20.32 8.66
C ILE A 174 -3.77 20.64 10.08
N GLY A 175 -4.06 19.60 10.87
CA GLY A 175 -4.49 19.71 12.27
C GLY A 175 -6.00 19.59 12.45
N ASN A 176 -6.39 19.37 13.70
CA ASN A 176 -7.79 19.11 14.08
C ASN A 176 -8.51 20.36 14.63
N GLY A 177 -7.77 21.45 14.86
CA GLY A 177 -8.30 22.72 15.32
C GLY A 177 -8.19 22.99 16.82
N THR A 178 -7.63 22.07 17.61
CA THR A 178 -7.11 22.43 18.93
C THR A 178 -5.73 23.07 18.75
N LEU A 179 -5.41 24.05 19.58
CA LEU A 179 -4.13 24.75 19.54
C LEU A 179 -2.99 23.76 19.86
N ASN A 180 -1.94 23.77 19.02
CA ASN A 180 -0.73 22.94 19.15
C ASN A 180 -0.90 21.45 18.79
N ASP A 181 -2.00 21.04 18.16
CA ASP A 181 -2.27 19.64 17.76
C ASP A 181 -1.35 19.07 16.67
N ASN A 182 -0.40 19.86 16.19
CA ASN A 182 0.55 19.47 15.15
C ASN A 182 1.84 20.25 15.31
N GLY A 183 2.48 20.10 16.48
CA GLY A 183 3.56 20.95 16.91
C GLY A 183 4.77 21.05 15.99
N ASP A 184 4.94 20.23 14.94
CA ASP A 184 6.15 20.21 14.11
C ASP A 184 5.91 19.62 12.71
N GLY A 185 4.71 19.80 12.13
CA GLY A 185 4.37 19.27 10.82
C GLY A 185 5.25 19.82 9.69
N TYR A 186 5.61 18.97 8.73
CA TYR A 186 6.40 19.38 7.57
C TYR A 186 5.76 18.90 6.27
N VAL A 187 5.44 19.83 5.39
CA VAL A 187 5.02 19.50 4.02
C VAL A 187 6.09 20.02 3.08
N HIS A 188 6.60 19.16 2.20
CA HIS A 188 7.58 19.58 1.23
C HIS A 188 7.51 18.86 -0.11
N ASP A 189 8.11 19.45 -1.14
CA ASP A 189 8.35 18.80 -2.43
C ASP A 189 7.06 18.25 -3.08
N ILE A 190 5.98 19.02 -3.03
CA ILE A 190 4.66 18.60 -3.53
C ILE A 190 3.99 19.69 -4.37
N ALA A 191 3.35 19.27 -5.46
CA ALA A 191 2.45 20.11 -6.25
C ALA A 191 0.99 19.79 -5.91
N ILE A 192 0.19 20.84 -5.71
CA ILE A 192 -1.26 20.75 -5.50
C ILE A 192 -1.95 21.55 -6.60
N GLU A 193 -2.82 20.89 -7.36
CA GLU A 193 -3.51 21.47 -8.51
C GLU A 193 -5.01 21.16 -8.44
N SER A 194 -5.85 22.08 -8.94
CA SER A 194 -7.26 21.79 -9.17
C SER A 194 -7.58 21.50 -10.64
N GLN A 195 -8.45 20.51 -10.91
CA GLN A 195 -9.01 20.25 -12.25
C GLN A 195 -9.80 21.46 -12.77
N VAL A 196 -10.53 22.13 -11.86
CA VAL A 196 -11.38 23.29 -12.14
C VAL A 196 -10.97 24.49 -11.30
N LYS A 197 -11.25 25.71 -11.76
CA LYS A 197 -11.04 26.92 -10.95
C LYS A 197 -11.76 26.77 -9.61
N LYS A 198 -11.08 27.16 -8.53
CA LYS A 198 -11.54 26.97 -7.15
C LYS A 198 -12.33 28.18 -6.66
N ASP A 199 -13.63 28.04 -6.46
CA ASP A 199 -14.51 29.17 -6.12
C ASP A 199 -14.52 29.54 -4.62
N SER A 200 -14.07 28.64 -3.73
CA SER A 200 -13.86 28.90 -2.29
C SER A 200 -13.00 27.83 -1.60
N GLY A 201 -12.50 28.11 -0.38
CA GLY A 201 -11.58 27.25 0.39
C GLY A 201 -10.10 27.46 0.04
N ALA A 202 -9.18 26.87 0.81
CA ALA A 202 -7.74 26.96 0.59
C ALA A 202 -7.14 25.66 0.04
N TYR A 203 -6.00 25.70 -0.64
CA TYR A 203 -5.29 24.48 -1.02
C TYR A 203 -4.63 23.84 0.19
N ILE A 204 -3.97 24.64 1.03
CA ILE A 204 -3.49 24.20 2.33
C ILE A 204 -4.20 25.01 3.41
N TYR A 205 -4.84 24.32 4.34
CA TYR A 205 -5.53 24.94 5.47
C TYR A 205 -4.94 24.44 6.79
N ALA A 206 -4.22 25.31 7.49
CA ALA A 206 -3.66 25.00 8.79
C ALA A 206 -4.66 25.31 9.92
N LYS A 207 -5.15 24.27 10.58
CA LYS A 207 -6.17 24.34 11.63
C LYS A 207 -5.57 23.94 12.98
N GLY A 208 -5.14 24.95 13.76
CA GLY A 208 -4.51 24.72 15.07
C GLY A 208 -3.08 24.16 15.02
N ALA A 209 -2.44 24.17 13.85
CA ALA A 209 -1.06 23.74 13.70
C ALA A 209 -0.07 24.76 14.28
N ALA A 210 0.95 24.28 14.98
CA ALA A 210 2.05 25.10 15.50
C ALA A 210 3.36 24.68 14.82
N ARG A 211 4.24 25.63 14.48
CA ARG A 211 5.55 25.38 13.84
C ARG A 211 5.47 24.54 12.55
N LEU A 212 4.41 24.72 11.75
CA LEU A 212 4.25 24.13 10.42
C LEU A 212 5.33 24.67 9.47
N LYS A 213 6.08 23.75 8.86
CA LYS A 213 7.02 24.08 7.78
C LYS A 213 6.42 23.69 6.43
N LEU A 214 6.46 24.61 5.48
CA LEU A 214 6.08 24.39 4.10
C LEU A 214 7.31 24.74 3.24
N GLN A 215 7.82 23.78 2.47
CA GLN A 215 9.00 24.00 1.64
C GLN A 215 8.76 23.46 0.24
N ASN A 216 9.17 24.20 -0.79
CA ASN A 216 9.09 23.73 -2.17
C ASN A 216 7.68 23.24 -2.58
N ILE A 217 6.67 24.03 -2.19
CA ILE A 217 5.26 23.76 -2.48
C ILE A 217 4.87 24.55 -3.72
N TYR A 218 4.30 23.88 -4.72
CA TYR A 218 3.74 24.56 -5.88
C TYR A 218 2.22 24.39 -5.90
N ILE A 219 1.50 25.51 -5.94
CA ILE A 219 0.05 25.55 -6.07
C ILE A 219 -0.31 26.16 -7.43
N TRP A 220 -1.08 25.45 -8.25
CA TRP A 220 -1.44 25.88 -9.62
C TRP A 220 -2.95 26.05 -9.77
N LYS A 221 -3.36 26.85 -10.77
CA LYS A 221 -4.77 27.07 -11.17
C LYS A 221 -5.64 27.58 -10.03
N THR A 222 -5.11 28.51 -9.23
CA THR A 222 -5.85 29.16 -8.17
C THR A 222 -6.65 30.34 -8.71
N VAL A 223 -7.82 30.61 -8.12
CA VAL A 223 -8.48 31.92 -8.21
C VAL A 223 -8.69 32.53 -6.81
N MET A 224 -8.20 31.86 -5.77
CA MET A 224 -8.34 32.22 -4.35
C MET A 224 -7.08 31.83 -3.55
N LEU A 225 -7.09 32.08 -2.23
CA LEU A 225 -6.01 31.82 -1.28
C LEU A 225 -5.38 30.43 -1.45
N GLY A 226 -4.09 30.39 -1.79
CA GLY A 226 -3.32 29.14 -1.81
C GLY A 226 -3.20 28.53 -0.42
N ILE A 227 -2.88 29.33 0.59
CA ILE A 227 -2.65 28.89 1.97
C ILE A 227 -3.49 29.75 2.90
N ALA A 228 -4.18 29.13 3.86
CA ALA A 228 -4.92 29.81 4.91
C ALA A 228 -4.72 29.13 6.27
N SER A 229 -4.99 29.85 7.35
CA SER A 229 -4.94 29.30 8.71
C SER A 229 -6.06 29.85 9.59
N SER A 230 -6.49 29.08 10.59
CA SER A 230 -7.49 29.54 11.58
C SER A 230 -6.88 30.34 12.74
N TRP A 231 -5.55 30.32 12.88
CA TRP A 231 -4.77 31.00 13.90
C TRP A 231 -3.49 31.55 13.26
N MET A 232 -2.83 32.56 13.85
CA MET A 232 -1.59 33.14 13.32
C MET A 232 -0.51 32.06 13.12
N VAL A 233 -0.27 31.67 11.87
CA VAL A 233 0.83 30.78 11.48
C VAL A 233 1.96 31.66 10.97
N SER A 234 3.14 31.57 11.56
CA SER A 234 4.34 32.16 10.97
C SER A 234 4.74 31.31 9.75
N ILE A 235 4.35 31.76 8.56
CA ILE A 235 4.73 31.12 7.30
C ILE A 235 6.07 31.72 6.87
N PHE A 236 7.16 30.97 7.04
CA PHE A 236 8.45 31.30 6.44
C PHE A 236 8.48 30.72 5.03
N MET A 237 8.30 31.57 4.01
CA MET A 237 8.62 31.22 2.63
C MET A 237 10.07 31.65 2.36
N PRO A 238 11.04 30.73 2.20
CA PRO A 238 12.35 31.12 1.70
C PRO A 238 12.18 31.63 0.27
N CYS A 239 12.47 32.91 0.04
CA CYS A 239 12.55 33.48 -1.29
C CYS A 239 13.63 32.71 -2.07
N GLN A 240 13.24 32.00 -3.12
CA GLN A 240 14.21 31.37 -4.04
C GLN A 240 14.77 32.50 -4.92
N THR A 241 16.03 32.86 -4.68
CA THR A 241 16.84 33.76 -5.51
C THR A 241 17.33 33.06 -6.76
#